data_AF-A0A1R1XXH5-F1
#
_entry.id   AF-A0A1R1XXH5-F1
#
_cell.length_a   1.000
_cell.length_b   1.000
_cell.length_c   1.000
_cell.angle_alpha   90.00
_cell.angle_beta   90.00
_cell.angle_gamma   90.00
#
_symmetry.space_group_name_H-M   'P 1'
#
loop_
_entity.id
_entity.type
_entity.pdbx_description
1 polymer ?
#
loop_
_entity_poly.entity_id
_entity_poly.type
_entity_poly.pdbx_seq_one_letter_code
_entity_poly.pdbx_strand_id
1 'polypeptide(L)'
;MTDNQNISTAFPFPPAHYKHFTQENINLVKSDSFHSSEKLNILTYLSPPAPPTSDEYAIFGRTWSKTVKNYSRSFILQSKSI
;
A
#
# COMPACT_ATOMS: atom_id res chain seq x y z
N MET A 1 37.55 -30.17 -0.25
CA MET A 1 37.07 -28.77 -0.29
C MET A 1 35.58 -28.84 -0.55
N THR A 2 34.77 -28.37 0.39
CA THR A 2 33.30 -28.44 0.32
C THR A 2 32.82 -27.23 -0.48
N ASP A 3 32.46 -27.48 -1.73
CA ASP A 3 31.87 -26.47 -2.59
C ASP A 3 30.49 -26.12 -2.05
N ASN A 4 30.37 -24.94 -1.44
CA ASN A 4 29.08 -24.35 -1.10
C ASN A 4 28.34 -24.06 -2.41
N GLN A 5 27.53 -25.03 -2.85
CA GLN A 5 26.51 -24.84 -3.87
C GLN A 5 25.53 -23.79 -3.33
N ASN A 6 25.78 -22.54 -3.71
CA ASN A 6 24.93 -21.41 -3.38
C ASN A 6 23.68 -21.54 -4.27
N ILE A 7 22.72 -22.35 -3.82
CA ILE A 7 21.42 -22.55 -4.48
C ILE A 7 20.69 -21.21 -4.37
N SER A 8 20.98 -20.31 -5.31
CA SER A 8 20.27 -19.05 -5.47
C SER A 8 18.81 -19.40 -5.71
N THR A 9 17.96 -19.07 -4.74
CA THR A 9 16.52 -19.30 -4.89
C THR A 9 16.05 -18.48 -6.08
N ALA A 10 15.44 -19.13 -7.08
CA ALA A 10 14.91 -18.47 -8.28
C ALA A 10 13.85 -17.39 -7.97
N PHE A 11 13.41 -17.33 -6.71
CA PHE A 11 12.45 -16.38 -6.19
C PHE A 11 13.09 -15.54 -5.09
N PRO A 12 12.86 -14.22 -5.10
CA PRO A 12 13.24 -13.38 -3.98
C PRO A 12 12.44 -13.77 -2.74
N PHE A 13 13.02 -13.52 -1.57
CA PHE A 13 12.27 -13.60 -0.32
C PHE A 13 11.11 -12.60 -0.31
N PRO A 14 10.02 -12.90 0.41
CA PRO A 14 8.93 -11.95 0.56
C PRO A 14 9.41 -10.65 1.22
N PRO A 15 8.72 -9.52 0.99
CA PRO A 15 9.04 -8.26 1.63
C PRO A 15 9.04 -8.37 3.16
N ALA A 16 9.97 -7.66 3.83
CA ALA A 16 10.15 -7.74 5.28
C ALA A 16 8.89 -7.37 6.10
N HIS A 17 8.03 -6.53 5.55
CA HIS A 17 6.78 -6.07 6.18
C HIS A 17 5.60 -7.04 5.98
N TYR A 18 5.77 -8.13 5.21
CA TYR A 18 4.71 -9.11 4.97
C TYR A 18 4.19 -9.75 6.28
N LYS A 19 5.07 -9.91 7.28
CA LYS A 19 4.71 -10.44 8.61
C LYS A 19 3.65 -9.62 9.36
N HIS A 20 3.39 -8.38 8.94
CA HIS A 20 2.44 -7.49 9.59
C HIS A 20 1.00 -7.67 9.10
N PHE A 21 0.78 -8.41 8.01
CA PHE A 21 -0.54 -8.71 7.44
C PHE A 21 -1.25 -9.83 8.20
N THR A 22 -1.43 -9.65 9.51
CA THR A 22 -2.16 -10.57 10.39
C THR A 22 -3.63 -10.14 10.52
N GLN A 23 -4.53 -11.09 10.80
CA GLN A 23 -5.95 -10.79 10.99
C GLN A 23 -6.20 -9.79 12.13
N GLU A 24 -5.40 -9.87 13.20
CA GLU A 24 -5.44 -8.94 14.32
C GLU A 24 -5.14 -7.51 13.87
N ASN A 25 -4.03 -7.30 13.14
CA ASN A 25 -3.65 -5.98 12.66
C ASN A 25 -4.66 -5.42 11.66
N ILE A 26 -5.23 -6.27 10.80
CA ILE A 26 -6.30 -5.88 9.88
C ILE A 26 -7.55 -5.42 10.64
N ASN A 27 -7.94 -6.14 11.69
CA ASN A 27 -9.09 -5.76 12.51
C ASN A 27 -8.84 -4.44 13.25
N LEU A 28 -7.61 -4.21 13.73
CA LEU A 28 -7.22 -2.94 14.35
C LEU A 28 -7.40 -1.76 13.39
N VAL A 29 -6.92 -1.87 12.15
CA VAL A 29 -7.10 -0.84 11.12
C VAL A 29 -8.57 -0.60 10.80
N LYS A 30 -9.40 -1.66 10.74
CA LYS A 30 -10.85 -1.52 10.50
C LYS A 30 -11.61 -0.85 11.64
N SER A 31 -11.10 -1.00 12.86
CA SER A 31 -11.75 -0.50 14.08
C SER A 31 -11.34 0.92 14.46
N ASP A 32 -10.46 1.58 13.69
CA ASP A 32 -9.84 2.89 13.99
C ASP A 32 -9.25 3.01 15.42
N SER A 33 -8.98 1.87 16.08
CA SER A 33 -8.56 1.80 17.47
C SER A 33 -7.03 1.90 17.57
N PHE A 34 -6.49 3.08 17.29
CA PHE A 34 -5.06 3.36 17.33
C PHE A 34 -4.62 3.87 18.71
N HIS A 35 -4.32 2.95 19.63
CA HIS A 35 -3.99 3.31 21.03
C HIS A 35 -2.50 3.35 21.40
N SER A 36 -1.56 3.03 20.49
CA SER A 36 -0.13 3.14 20.83
C SER A 36 0.77 3.55 19.66
N SER A 37 1.72 4.44 19.94
CA SER A 37 2.64 5.03 18.95
C SER A 37 3.56 4.02 18.26
N GLU A 38 3.98 2.96 18.95
CA GLU A 38 4.76 1.88 18.35
C GLU A 38 3.95 1.02 17.37
N LYS A 39 2.66 0.79 17.64
CA LYS A 39 1.78 0.04 16.73
C LYS A 39 1.44 0.84 15.47
N LEU A 40 1.43 2.18 15.54
CA LEU A 40 1.18 3.04 14.38
C LEU A 40 2.14 2.75 13.23
N ASN A 41 3.44 2.62 13.50
CA ASN A 41 4.47 2.36 12.47
C ASN A 41 4.33 0.99 11.78
N ILE A 42 3.66 0.04 12.41
CA ILE A 42 3.43 -1.30 11.83
C ILE A 42 2.19 -1.29 10.94
N LEU A 43 1.13 -0.62 11.41
CA LEU A 43 -0.15 -0.57 10.70
C LEU A 43 -0.10 0.30 9.44
N THR A 44 0.86 1.23 9.34
CA THR A 44 1.08 2.03 8.12
C THR A 44 1.37 1.17 6.89
N TYR A 45 2.02 0.00 7.06
CA TYR A 45 2.30 -0.91 5.94
C TYR A 45 1.05 -1.64 5.43
N LEU A 46 -0.06 -1.61 6.18
CA LEU A 46 -1.34 -2.17 5.74
C LEU A 46 -2.13 -1.20 4.85
N SER A 47 -1.73 0.06 4.81
CA SER A 47 -2.24 1.04 3.84
C SER A 47 -1.36 1.03 2.60
N PRO A 48 -1.94 1.20 1.40
CA PRO A 48 -1.16 1.53 0.21
C PRO A 48 -0.27 2.76 0.47
N PRO A 49 0.96 2.78 -0.08
CA PRO A 49 1.82 3.95 0.03
C PRO A 49 1.20 5.13 -0.72
N ALA A 50 1.59 6.33 -0.31
CA ALA A 50 1.27 7.53 -1.08
C ALA A 50 1.88 7.43 -2.49
N PRO A 51 1.21 7.97 -3.51
CA PRO A 51 1.78 8.00 -4.85
C PRO A 51 3.09 8.82 -4.83
N PRO A 52 4.11 8.45 -5.62
CA PRO A 52 5.29 9.28 -5.83
C PRO A 52 4.93 10.71 -6.23
N THR A 53 5.82 11.64 -5.85
CA THR A 53 5.79 13.04 -6.25
C THR A 53 6.19 13.24 -7.71
N SER A 54 6.93 12.28 -8.28
CA SER A 54 7.19 12.22 -9.71
C SER A 54 5.91 11.96 -10.48
N ASP A 55 5.74 12.64 -11.61
CA ASP A 55 4.64 12.40 -12.53
C ASP A 55 4.86 11.14 -13.38
N GLU A 56 5.95 10.41 -13.19
CA GLU A 56 6.30 9.27 -14.02
C GLU A 56 6.33 7.96 -13.25
N TYR A 57 5.71 6.93 -13.84
CA TYR A 57 5.88 5.54 -13.44
C TYR A 57 6.58 4.76 -14.55
N ALA A 58 7.57 3.95 -14.20
CA ALA A 58 8.18 3.00 -15.12
C ALA A 58 7.44 1.65 -15.05
N ILE A 59 6.84 1.23 -16.17
CA ILE A 59 6.15 -0.06 -16.31
C ILE A 59 6.71 -0.76 -17.54
N PHE A 60 7.36 -1.91 -17.36
CA PHE A 60 7.98 -2.71 -18.44
C PHE A 60 8.87 -1.88 -19.40
N GLY A 61 9.69 -0.99 -18.85
CA GLY A 61 10.59 -0.14 -19.63
C GLY A 61 9.91 1.03 -20.36
N ARG A 62 8.60 1.22 -20.16
CA ARG A 62 7.86 2.39 -20.65
C ARG A 62 7.58 3.34 -19.50
N THR A 63 7.79 4.63 -19.72
CA THR A 63 7.38 5.67 -18.77
C THR A 63 5.93 6.06 -19.03
N TRP A 64 5.17 6.19 -17.94
CA TRP A 64 3.75 6.57 -17.96
C TRP A 64 3.58 7.84 -17.15
N SER A 65 3.07 8.89 -17.80
CA SER A 65 2.80 10.17 -17.14
C SER A 65 1.46 10.13 -16.41
N LYS A 66 1.45 10.57 -15.15
CA LYS A 66 0.28 10.66 -14.29
C LYS A 66 -0.64 11.80 -14.74
N THR A 67 -1.57 11.53 -15.65
CA THR A 67 -2.56 12.55 -16.05
C THR A 67 -3.60 12.70 -14.93
N VAL A 68 -3.45 13.70 -14.07
CA VAL A 68 -4.46 14.03 -13.05
C VAL A 68 -5.67 14.66 -13.74
N LYS A 69 -6.69 13.87 -14.04
CA LYS A 69 -7.99 14.39 -14.45
C LYS A 69 -8.70 14.92 -13.21
N ASN A 70 -8.82 16.24 -13.09
CA ASN A 70 -9.62 16.89 -12.05
C ASN A 70 -11.11 16.58 -12.30
N TYR A 71 -11.62 15.51 -11.70
CA TYR A 71 -13.05 15.25 -11.65
C TYR A 71 -13.68 16.15 -10.59
N SER A 72 -14.33 17.22 -11.02
CA SER A 72 -15.20 18.04 -10.17
C SER A 72 -16.38 17.17 -9.71
N ARG A 73 -16.37 16.72 -8.46
CA ARG A 73 -17.50 16.02 -7.82
C ARG A 73 -18.53 17.08 -7.39
N SER A 74 -19.45 17.44 -8.29
CA SER A 74 -20.67 18.13 -7.90
C SER A 74 -21.65 17.12 -7.29
N PHE A 75 -21.80 17.15 -5.96
CA PHE A 75 -22.83 16.39 -5.25
C PHE A 75 -24.20 17.04 -5.50
N ILE A 76 -25.08 16.37 -6.24
CA ILE A 76 -26.47 16.78 -6.40
C ILE A 76 -27.23 16.32 -5.13
N LEU A 77 -27.48 17.24 -4.21
CA LEU A 77 -28.45 17.05 -3.14
C LEU A 77 -29.86 17.17 -3.74
N GLN A 78 -30.50 16.04 -4.05
CA GLN A 78 -31.95 16.03 -4.25
C GLN A 78 -32.64 16.05 -2.88
N SER A 79 -33.10 17.22 -2.46
CA SER A 79 -34.05 17.36 -1.36
C SER A 79 -35.44 16.90 -1.81
N LYS A 80 -35.87 15.72 -1.37
CA LYS A 80 -37.28 15.32 -1.38
C LYS A 80 -38.00 16.07 -0.26
N SER A 81 -38.90 16.99 -0.62
CA SER A 81 -39.94 17.48 0.29
C SER A 81 -41.00 16.39 0.49
N ILE A 82 -41.39 16.18 1.74
CA ILE A 82 -42.60 15.47 2.15
C ILE A 82 -43.72 16.51 2.24
#